data_AF-A0A5E4MP61-F1
#
_entry.id   AF-A0A5E4MP61-F1
#
_cell.length_a   1.000
_cell.length_b   1.000
_cell.length_c   1.000
_cell.angle_alpha   90.00
_cell.angle_beta   90.00
_cell.angle_gamma   90.00
#
_symmetry.space_group_name_H-M   'P 1'
#
loop_
_entity.id
_entity.type
_entity.pdbx_description
1 polymer ?
#
loop_
_entity_poly.entity_id
_entity_poly.type
_entity_poly.pdbx_seq_one_letter_code
_entity_poly.pdbx_strand_id
1 'polypeptide(L)'
;MMGYGPEDTHFVIELTYNYGVDDYKLGNDFLGITLKSSKVLENAKTFGWPIEVEDDTSSYVVAPGGYKFYVIDEPQPVDKDPIVNVMLSSTNLTNSVKFWNGILGLNIFNQTESLVELGFDDDQAKLKLRDIGEPINHATGYGRIAFSVPTSDLESYQKKAKDNHYTILTPFVTLDTPGKASVSVVIFADSDGHEICFVGDKEFRELSQFDPNAEKQLDKYIVKDEARKLKN
;
A
#
# COMPACT_ATOMS: atom_id res chain seq x y z
N MET A 1 9.98 5.99 1.36
CA MET A 1 9.44 5.12 0.30
C MET A 1 10.53 4.18 -0.17
N MET A 2 10.21 2.91 -0.41
CA MET A 2 11.08 1.94 -1.07
C MET A 2 10.31 1.23 -2.18
N GLY A 3 10.96 0.98 -3.30
CA GLY A 3 10.34 0.28 -4.43
C GLY A 3 11.36 -0.08 -5.50
N TYR A 4 10.86 -0.59 -6.63
CA TYR A 4 11.70 -1.05 -7.74
C TYR A 4 12.07 0.05 -8.74
N GLY A 5 11.56 1.27 -8.55
CA GLY A 5 11.86 2.43 -9.38
C GLY A 5 11.28 3.72 -8.79
N PRO A 6 11.30 4.83 -9.56
CA PRO A 6 10.75 6.12 -9.14
C PRO A 6 9.24 6.05 -8.88
N GLU A 7 8.78 6.81 -7.88
CA GLU A 7 7.37 6.86 -7.45
C GLU A 7 6.41 7.36 -8.55
N ASP A 8 6.93 8.07 -9.56
CA ASP A 8 6.18 8.52 -10.73
C ASP A 8 5.61 7.38 -11.58
N THR A 9 6.25 6.20 -11.56
CA THR A 9 5.98 5.07 -12.46
C THR A 9 5.91 3.72 -11.75
N HIS A 10 6.11 3.68 -10.44
CA HIS A 10 6.14 2.45 -9.65
C HIS A 10 5.27 2.59 -8.41
N PHE A 11 4.58 1.51 -8.06
CA PHE A 11 4.04 1.33 -6.72
C PHE A 11 5.21 1.17 -5.74
N VAL A 12 5.16 1.93 -4.65
CA VAL A 12 6.20 1.93 -3.62
C VAL A 12 5.60 1.66 -2.25
N ILE A 13 6.45 1.25 -1.32
CA ILE A 13 6.08 0.94 0.06
C ILE A 13 6.60 2.06 0.95
N GLU A 14 5.70 2.70 1.67
CA GLU A 14 6.04 3.65 2.73
C GLU A 14 6.35 2.92 4.02
N LEU A 15 7.62 2.85 4.40
CA LEU A 15 8.01 2.35 5.72
C LEU A 15 7.90 3.47 6.76
N THR A 16 7.01 3.27 7.74
CA THR A 16 6.85 4.19 8.88
C THR A 16 7.52 3.60 10.12
N TYR A 17 8.49 4.32 10.69
CA TYR A 17 9.18 3.94 11.92
C TYR A 17 8.89 4.96 13.04
N ASN A 18 8.26 4.52 14.11
CA ASN A 18 7.97 5.36 15.28
C ASN A 18 8.99 5.07 16.40
N TYR A 19 9.76 6.10 16.79
CA TYR A 19 10.77 5.96 17.82
C TYR A 19 10.17 5.47 19.15
N GLY A 20 10.72 4.35 19.65
CA GLY A 20 10.28 3.73 20.91
C GLY A 20 9.10 2.77 20.77
N VAL A 21 8.63 2.52 19.54
CA VAL A 21 7.66 1.46 19.23
C VAL A 21 8.40 0.37 18.46
N ASP A 22 8.57 -0.80 19.08
CA ASP A 22 9.35 -1.90 18.51
C ASP A 22 8.47 -3.01 17.89
N ASP A 23 7.14 -2.98 18.12
CA ASP A 23 6.22 -3.98 17.59
C ASP A 23 4.84 -3.38 17.28
N TYR A 24 4.19 -3.93 16.26
CA TYR A 24 2.79 -3.69 15.95
C TYR A 24 2.07 -5.03 15.79
N LYS A 25 0.97 -5.20 16.51
CA LYS A 25 0.11 -6.37 16.35
C LYS A 25 -0.59 -6.33 14.99
N LEU A 26 -0.34 -7.36 14.16
CA LEU A 26 -1.06 -7.54 12.91
C LEU A 26 -2.52 -7.96 13.12
N GLY A 27 -3.34 -7.43 12.23
CA GLY A 27 -4.73 -7.80 12.04
C GLY A 27 -4.92 -8.96 11.07
N ASN A 28 -6.15 -9.12 10.59
CA ASN A 28 -6.50 -9.94 9.43
C ASN A 28 -6.97 -9.07 8.24
N ASP A 29 -6.67 -7.77 8.28
CA ASP A 29 -7.11 -6.76 7.32
C ASP A 29 -6.22 -6.71 6.06
N PHE A 30 -4.90 -6.76 6.24
CA PHE A 30 -3.93 -6.82 5.15
C PHE A 30 -3.51 -8.25 4.86
N LEU A 31 -3.75 -8.72 3.63
CA LEU A 31 -3.46 -10.09 3.22
C LEU A 31 -2.10 -10.25 2.56
N GLY A 32 -1.57 -9.22 1.91
CA GLY A 32 -0.22 -9.22 1.36
C GLY A 32 -0.04 -8.35 0.12
N ILE A 33 1.22 -8.23 -0.31
CA ILE A 33 1.59 -7.67 -1.62
C ILE A 33 2.02 -8.81 -2.53
N THR A 34 1.60 -8.81 -3.78
CA THR A 34 2.08 -9.76 -4.79
C THR A 34 3.05 -9.08 -5.74
N LEU A 35 4.17 -9.73 -6.03
CA LEU A 35 5.14 -9.28 -7.01
C LEU A 35 5.63 -10.41 -7.92
N LYS A 36 6.11 -10.03 -9.11
CA LYS A 36 6.70 -10.94 -10.09
C LYS A 36 8.22 -10.84 -10.04
N SER A 37 8.89 -11.83 -9.44
CA SER A 37 10.36 -11.90 -9.42
C SER A 37 10.85 -13.25 -8.89
N SER A 38 11.26 -14.15 -9.78
CA SER A 38 11.96 -15.39 -9.41
C SER A 38 13.25 -15.12 -8.61
N LYS A 39 13.86 -13.94 -8.81
CA LYS A 39 15.06 -13.51 -8.10
C LYS A 39 14.85 -13.40 -6.58
N VAL A 40 13.64 -13.07 -6.14
CA VAL A 40 13.31 -13.00 -4.71
C VAL A 40 13.43 -14.38 -4.07
N LEU A 41 12.96 -15.44 -4.74
CA LEU A 41 13.07 -16.82 -4.24
C LEU A 41 14.51 -17.31 -4.23
N GLU A 42 15.30 -16.98 -5.26
CA GLU A 42 16.74 -17.28 -5.29
C GLU A 42 17.48 -16.61 -4.14
N ASN A 43 17.22 -15.32 -3.93
CA ASN A 43 17.85 -14.54 -2.86
C ASN A 43 17.43 -15.08 -1.49
N ALA A 44 16.14 -15.36 -1.28
CA ALA A 44 15.63 -15.93 -0.05
C ALA A 44 16.35 -17.25 0.28
N LYS A 45 16.48 -18.17 -0.69
CA LYS A 45 17.26 -19.41 -0.51
C LYS A 45 18.73 -19.13 -0.19
N THR A 46 19.35 -18.19 -0.90
CA THR A 46 20.77 -17.84 -0.74
C THR A 46 21.07 -17.27 0.65
N PHE A 47 20.18 -16.43 1.17
CA PHE A 47 20.33 -15.77 2.47
C PHE A 47 19.67 -16.53 3.62
N GLY A 48 19.07 -17.70 3.35
CA GLY A 48 18.35 -18.48 4.36
C GLY A 48 17.07 -17.83 4.87
N TRP A 49 16.44 -16.96 4.06
CA TRP A 49 15.14 -16.37 4.38
C TRP A 49 14.02 -17.39 4.13
N PRO A 50 13.11 -17.64 5.09
CA PRO A 50 12.03 -18.60 4.92
C PRO A 50 11.11 -18.27 3.75
N ILE A 51 10.77 -19.30 2.96
CA ILE A 51 9.75 -19.24 1.91
C ILE A 51 8.61 -20.13 2.38
N GLU A 52 7.43 -19.53 2.52
CA GLU A 52 6.21 -20.23 2.91
C GLU A 52 5.40 -20.58 1.66
N VAL A 53 4.64 -21.67 1.73
CA VAL A 53 3.76 -22.14 0.65
C VAL A 53 2.34 -22.11 1.18
N GLU A 54 1.46 -21.33 0.55
CA GLU A 54 0.04 -21.26 0.92
C GLU A 54 -0.76 -22.37 0.24
N ASP A 55 -0.47 -22.61 -1.04
CA ASP A 55 -1.06 -23.66 -1.87
C ASP A 55 -0.09 -24.07 -2.99
N ASP A 56 -0.51 -25.01 -3.84
CA ASP A 56 0.31 -25.54 -4.95
C ASP A 56 0.80 -24.47 -5.94
N THR A 57 0.20 -23.27 -5.93
CA THR A 57 0.45 -22.18 -6.89
C THR A 57 1.01 -20.91 -6.25
N SER A 58 0.96 -20.79 -4.93
CA SER A 58 1.25 -19.54 -4.22
C SER A 58 2.31 -19.75 -3.15
N SER A 59 3.45 -19.08 -3.32
CA SER A 59 4.50 -18.97 -2.30
C SER A 59 4.70 -17.53 -1.90
N TYR A 60 5.15 -17.30 -0.68
CA TYR A 60 5.42 -15.97 -0.16
C TYR A 60 6.60 -15.96 0.79
N VAL A 61 7.21 -14.79 0.93
CA VAL A 61 8.14 -14.49 2.02
C VAL A 61 7.45 -13.58 3.01
N VAL A 62 7.88 -13.64 4.27
CA VAL A 62 7.33 -12.80 5.35
C VAL A 62 8.35 -11.74 5.71
N ALA A 63 7.99 -10.47 5.61
CA ALA A 63 8.82 -9.35 6.06
C ALA A 63 8.85 -9.26 7.60
N PRO A 64 9.86 -8.59 8.19
CA PRO A 64 9.81 -8.24 9.60
C PRO A 64 8.49 -7.54 9.95
N GLY A 65 7.86 -7.94 11.06
CA GLY A 65 6.51 -7.50 11.43
C GLY A 65 5.38 -8.43 10.95
N GLY A 66 5.66 -9.40 10.08
CA GLY A 66 4.71 -10.46 9.69
C GLY A 66 3.98 -10.23 8.36
N TYR A 67 4.30 -9.15 7.64
CA TYR A 67 3.64 -8.80 6.37
C TYR A 67 4.05 -9.76 5.25
N LYS A 68 3.05 -10.31 4.53
CA LYS A 68 3.27 -11.28 3.45
C LYS A 68 3.61 -10.60 2.13
N PHE A 69 4.59 -11.16 1.43
CA PHE A 69 4.97 -10.82 0.06
C PHE A 69 4.88 -12.07 -0.81
N TYR A 70 3.77 -12.21 -1.54
CA TYR A 70 3.54 -13.29 -2.49
C TYR A 70 4.41 -13.12 -3.72
N VAL A 71 5.02 -14.21 -4.16
CA VAL A 71 5.96 -14.21 -5.28
C VAL A 71 5.40 -15.06 -6.41
N ILE A 72 5.18 -14.41 -7.55
CA ILE A 72 4.97 -15.08 -8.82
C ILE A 72 6.36 -15.46 -9.33
N ASP A 73 6.64 -16.75 -9.41
CA ASP A 73 7.94 -17.31 -9.84
C ASP A 73 8.13 -17.20 -11.36
N GLU A 74 8.26 -15.96 -11.81
CA GLU A 74 8.57 -15.59 -13.19
C GLU A 74 9.68 -14.53 -13.18
N PRO A 75 10.43 -14.37 -14.29
CA PRO A 75 11.46 -13.34 -14.40
C PRO A 75 10.91 -11.95 -14.05
N GLN A 76 11.69 -11.20 -13.27
CA GLN A 76 11.33 -9.82 -12.93
C GLN A 76 11.21 -8.99 -14.22
N PRO A 77 10.11 -8.24 -14.43
CA PRO A 77 10.00 -7.33 -15.54
C PRO A 77 11.11 -6.27 -15.51
N VAL A 78 11.55 -5.86 -16.70
CA VAL A 78 12.62 -4.85 -16.89
C VAL A 78 12.07 -3.51 -17.38
N ASP A 79 10.86 -3.51 -17.91
CA ASP A 79 10.19 -2.41 -18.58
C ASP A 79 8.97 -1.87 -17.81
N LYS A 80 8.62 -2.49 -16.67
CA LYS A 80 7.52 -2.08 -15.80
C LYS A 80 7.73 -2.55 -14.36
N ASP A 81 6.89 -2.03 -13.47
CA ASP A 81 6.89 -2.39 -12.06
C ASP A 81 6.64 -3.90 -11.85
N PRO A 82 7.45 -4.61 -11.05
CA PRO A 82 7.18 -5.98 -10.65
C PRO A 82 6.03 -6.13 -9.64
N ILE A 83 5.63 -5.08 -8.92
CA ILE A 83 4.48 -5.15 -8.00
C ILE A 83 3.19 -5.29 -8.82
N VAL A 84 2.44 -6.35 -8.53
CA VAL A 84 1.23 -6.70 -9.28
C VAL A 84 -0.02 -6.25 -8.56
N ASN A 85 -0.11 -6.50 -7.25
CA ASN A 85 -1.28 -6.10 -6.47
C ASN A 85 -0.99 -5.95 -4.98
N VAL A 86 -1.85 -5.20 -4.31
CA VAL A 86 -2.06 -5.21 -2.86
C VAL A 86 -3.36 -5.94 -2.58
N MET A 87 -3.38 -6.84 -1.60
CA MET A 87 -4.55 -7.61 -1.22
C MET A 87 -5.02 -7.25 0.19
N LEU A 88 -6.28 -6.83 0.30
CA LEU A 88 -6.95 -6.53 1.55
C LEU A 88 -8.15 -7.46 1.75
N SER A 89 -8.54 -7.67 3.00
CA SER A 89 -9.74 -8.40 3.37
C SER A 89 -10.99 -7.54 3.18
N SER A 90 -12.13 -8.15 2.92
CA SER A 90 -13.43 -7.50 2.86
C SER A 90 -14.45 -8.37 3.59
N THR A 91 -15.40 -7.77 4.31
CA THR A 91 -16.55 -8.51 4.87
C THR A 91 -17.71 -8.60 3.88
N ASN A 92 -17.75 -7.76 2.86
CA ASN A 92 -18.82 -7.76 1.87
C ASN A 92 -18.38 -7.09 0.55
N LEU A 93 -18.07 -7.91 -0.47
CA LEU A 93 -17.57 -7.42 -1.76
C LEU A 93 -18.56 -6.50 -2.50
N THR A 94 -19.88 -6.64 -2.27
CA THR A 94 -20.86 -5.73 -2.88
C THR A 94 -20.73 -4.32 -2.32
N ASN A 95 -20.50 -4.19 -1.02
CA ASN A 95 -20.27 -2.88 -0.38
C ASN A 95 -18.91 -2.32 -0.77
N SER A 96 -17.88 -3.16 -0.83
CA SER A 96 -16.56 -2.73 -1.27
C SER A 96 -16.59 -2.22 -2.72
N VAL A 97 -17.26 -2.92 -3.65
CA VAL A 97 -17.42 -2.45 -5.04
C VAL A 97 -18.14 -1.11 -5.12
N LYS A 98 -19.24 -0.92 -4.36
CA LYS A 98 -19.94 0.38 -4.31
C LYS A 98 -19.03 1.52 -3.90
N PHE A 99 -18.12 1.30 -2.96
CA PHE A 99 -17.17 2.30 -2.52
C PHE A 99 -16.02 2.49 -3.53
N TRP A 100 -15.24 1.44 -3.79
CA TRP A 100 -14.01 1.52 -4.56
C TRP A 100 -14.25 1.85 -6.05
N ASN A 101 -15.25 1.23 -6.68
CA ASN A 101 -15.64 1.58 -8.05
C ASN A 101 -16.60 2.78 -8.08
N GLY A 102 -17.68 2.74 -7.29
CA GLY A 102 -18.74 3.74 -7.37
C GLY A 102 -18.39 5.13 -6.82
N ILE A 103 -17.56 5.21 -5.78
CA ILE A 103 -17.16 6.49 -5.15
C ILE A 103 -15.77 6.91 -5.63
N LEU A 104 -14.80 6.01 -5.54
CA LEU A 104 -13.39 6.30 -5.84
C LEU A 104 -13.04 6.14 -7.33
N GLY A 105 -13.90 5.50 -8.13
CA GLY A 105 -13.77 5.46 -9.59
C GLY A 105 -12.78 4.43 -10.13
N LEU A 106 -12.36 3.44 -9.33
CA LEU A 106 -11.49 2.35 -9.82
C LEU A 106 -12.27 1.43 -10.77
N ASN A 107 -11.66 1.03 -11.87
CA ASN A 107 -12.20 0.06 -12.81
C ASN A 107 -12.16 -1.36 -12.22
N ILE A 108 -13.17 -2.17 -12.51
CA ILE A 108 -13.20 -3.60 -12.14
C ILE A 108 -12.52 -4.40 -13.24
N PHE A 109 -11.45 -5.11 -12.88
CA PHE A 109 -10.65 -5.95 -13.77
C PHE A 109 -11.07 -7.41 -13.73
N ASN A 110 -11.42 -7.89 -12.53
CA ASN A 110 -11.89 -9.24 -12.31
C ASN A 110 -12.82 -9.26 -11.10
N GLN A 111 -13.82 -10.14 -11.13
CA GLN A 111 -14.74 -10.33 -10.02
C GLN A 111 -15.24 -11.77 -9.97
N THR A 112 -15.13 -12.38 -8.80
CA THR A 112 -15.67 -13.70 -8.46
C THR A 112 -16.57 -13.60 -7.24
N GLU A 113 -17.07 -14.73 -6.74
CA GLU A 113 -17.87 -14.76 -5.50
C GLU A 113 -17.06 -14.34 -4.26
N SER A 114 -15.75 -14.55 -4.25
CA SER A 114 -14.88 -14.33 -3.08
C SER A 114 -13.74 -13.32 -3.31
N LEU A 115 -13.68 -12.69 -4.49
CA LEU A 115 -12.62 -11.74 -4.84
C LEU A 115 -13.13 -10.66 -5.79
N VAL A 116 -12.66 -9.42 -5.63
CA VAL A 116 -12.68 -8.40 -6.69
C VAL A 116 -11.29 -7.81 -6.88
N GLU A 117 -10.91 -7.55 -8.13
CA GLU A 117 -9.69 -6.87 -8.53
C GLU A 117 -10.04 -5.54 -9.19
N LEU A 118 -9.43 -4.46 -8.69
CA LEU A 118 -9.74 -3.08 -9.03
C LEU A 118 -8.45 -2.32 -9.36
N GLY A 119 -8.53 -1.27 -10.18
CA GLY A 119 -7.39 -0.39 -10.46
C GLY A 119 -7.79 0.79 -11.35
N PHE A 120 -6.91 1.75 -11.53
CA PHE A 120 -7.16 2.85 -12.48
C PHE A 120 -6.83 2.44 -13.91
N ASP A 121 -5.67 1.83 -14.14
CA ASP A 121 -5.20 1.42 -15.47
C ASP A 121 -4.65 0.00 -15.51
N ASP A 122 -4.55 -0.56 -16.73
CA ASP A 122 -4.10 -1.94 -17.01
C ASP A 122 -2.67 -2.21 -16.52
N ASP A 123 -1.78 -1.23 -16.61
CA ASP A 123 -0.35 -1.34 -16.35
C ASP A 123 0.08 -1.00 -14.92
N GLN A 124 -0.85 -0.59 -14.07
CA GLN A 124 -0.61 -0.27 -12.66
C GLN A 124 -0.81 -1.47 -11.72
N ALA A 125 -0.24 -1.41 -10.52
CA ALA A 125 -0.57 -2.34 -9.45
C ALA A 125 -2.07 -2.30 -9.13
N LYS A 126 -2.67 -3.47 -8.95
CA LYS A 126 -4.12 -3.61 -8.66
C LYS A 126 -4.40 -3.64 -7.16
N LEU A 127 -5.61 -3.28 -6.78
CA LEU A 127 -6.18 -3.57 -5.48
C LEU A 127 -7.01 -4.85 -5.59
N LYS A 128 -6.69 -5.85 -4.78
CA LYS A 128 -7.52 -7.04 -4.59
C LYS A 128 -8.24 -6.97 -3.26
N LEU A 129 -9.55 -7.20 -3.26
CA LEU A 129 -10.34 -7.35 -2.05
C LEU A 129 -10.87 -8.77 -2.01
N ARG A 130 -10.57 -9.50 -0.93
CA ARG A 130 -10.97 -10.90 -0.74
C ARG A 130 -11.98 -11.00 0.39
N ASP A 131 -13.10 -11.66 0.15
CA ASP A 131 -14.01 -12.04 1.23
C ASP A 131 -13.35 -13.15 2.07
N ILE A 132 -13.13 -12.88 3.35
CA ILE A 132 -12.50 -13.83 4.28
C ILE A 132 -13.53 -14.59 5.13
N GLY A 133 -14.83 -14.29 5.01
CA GLY A 133 -15.90 -14.97 5.73
C GLY A 133 -15.96 -14.68 7.23
N GLU A 134 -15.18 -13.71 7.73
CA GLU A 134 -15.12 -13.32 9.14
C GLU A 134 -14.98 -11.80 9.31
N PRO A 135 -15.29 -11.25 10.50
CA PRO A 135 -15.09 -9.83 10.78
C PRO A 135 -13.62 -9.41 10.64
N ILE A 136 -13.40 -8.19 10.15
CA ILE A 136 -12.07 -7.60 10.04
C ILE A 136 -11.62 -7.00 11.38
N ASN A 137 -10.38 -7.30 11.74
CA ASN A 137 -9.64 -6.75 12.85
C ASN A 137 -8.37 -6.11 12.30
N HIS A 138 -8.29 -4.78 12.31
CA HIS A 138 -7.11 -4.02 11.90
C HIS A 138 -5.95 -4.08 12.91
N ALA A 139 -6.25 -4.39 14.17
CA ALA A 139 -5.30 -4.31 15.28
C ALA A 139 -4.51 -2.98 15.28
N THR A 140 -3.17 -3.02 15.37
CA THR A 140 -2.33 -1.81 15.42
C THR A 140 -1.33 -1.73 14.27
N GLY A 141 -1.13 -2.82 13.52
CA GLY A 141 -0.21 -2.92 12.39
C GLY A 141 -0.87 -2.67 11.03
N TYR A 142 -2.09 -2.15 11.01
CA TYR A 142 -2.78 -1.76 9.78
C TYR A 142 -2.06 -0.63 9.06
N GLY A 143 -2.24 -0.59 7.74
CA GLY A 143 -1.63 0.41 6.87
C GLY A 143 -2.65 1.34 6.23
N ARG A 144 -2.18 2.04 5.21
CA ARG A 144 -2.99 2.89 4.33
C ARG A 144 -2.52 2.69 2.90
N ILE A 145 -3.45 2.63 1.96
CA ILE A 145 -3.12 2.67 0.52
C ILE A 145 -3.33 4.10 0.00
N ALA A 146 -2.43 4.57 -0.85
CA ALA A 146 -2.48 5.91 -1.41
C ALA A 146 -2.61 5.87 -2.94
N PHE A 147 -3.38 6.80 -3.48
CA PHE A 147 -3.53 7.03 -4.92
C PHE A 147 -3.37 8.51 -5.21
N SER A 148 -2.64 8.85 -6.28
CA SER A 148 -2.66 10.20 -6.80
C SER A 148 -3.82 10.37 -7.78
N VAL A 149 -4.49 11.52 -7.71
CA VAL A 149 -5.57 11.93 -8.63
C VAL A 149 -5.38 13.40 -9.00
N PRO A 150 -5.99 13.91 -10.09
CA PRO A 150 -5.95 15.35 -10.36
C PRO A 150 -6.41 16.13 -9.12
N THR A 151 -5.62 17.13 -8.72
CA THR A 151 -5.87 17.91 -7.50
C THR A 151 -7.26 18.59 -7.51
N SER A 152 -7.75 18.94 -8.70
CA SER A 152 -9.11 19.47 -8.94
C SER A 152 -10.23 18.50 -8.56
N ASP A 153 -9.95 17.19 -8.52
CA ASP A 153 -10.97 16.17 -8.35
C ASP A 153 -11.13 15.77 -6.89
N LEU A 154 -10.18 16.11 -6.02
CA LEU A 154 -10.20 15.76 -4.58
C LEU A 154 -11.48 16.20 -3.87
N GLU A 155 -11.92 17.44 -4.09
CA GLU A 155 -13.17 17.94 -3.50
C GLU A 155 -14.40 17.21 -4.04
N SER A 156 -14.36 16.77 -5.32
CA SER A 156 -15.43 15.99 -5.94
C SER A 156 -15.54 14.60 -5.32
N TYR A 157 -14.41 13.90 -5.12
CA TYR A 157 -14.39 12.62 -4.40
C TYR A 157 -14.91 12.77 -2.97
N GLN A 158 -14.45 13.81 -2.25
CA GLN A 158 -14.96 14.11 -0.91
C GLN A 158 -16.47 14.34 -0.93
N LYS A 159 -17.00 15.11 -1.89
CA LYS A 159 -18.43 15.36 -2.01
C LYS A 159 -19.20 14.07 -2.28
N LYS A 160 -18.76 13.23 -3.21
CA LYS A 160 -19.38 11.92 -3.51
C LYS A 160 -19.42 11.03 -2.26
N ALA A 161 -18.33 10.97 -1.49
CA ALA A 161 -18.28 10.22 -0.24
C ALA A 161 -19.29 10.76 0.79
N LYS A 162 -19.37 12.09 0.98
CA LYS A 162 -20.35 12.74 1.88
C LYS A 162 -21.79 12.45 1.46
N ASP A 163 -22.11 12.63 0.18
CA ASP A 163 -23.47 12.43 -0.36
C ASP A 163 -23.94 10.97 -0.19
N ASN A 164 -23.00 10.01 -0.19
CA ASN A 164 -23.26 8.59 -0.02
C ASN A 164 -22.99 8.08 1.40
N HIS A 165 -22.78 8.99 2.37
CA HIS A 165 -22.59 8.68 3.80
C HIS A 165 -21.38 7.77 4.10
N TYR A 166 -20.32 7.83 3.28
CA TYR A 166 -19.05 7.15 3.55
C TYR A 166 -18.15 7.95 4.48
N THR A 167 -17.27 7.24 5.19
CA THR A 167 -16.37 7.82 6.20
C THR A 167 -15.24 8.62 5.55
N ILE A 168 -15.06 9.85 6.02
CA ILE A 168 -13.93 10.71 5.70
C ILE A 168 -13.15 10.92 6.99
N LEU A 169 -11.98 10.30 7.08
CA LEU A 169 -11.08 10.40 8.24
C LEU A 169 -10.38 11.76 8.27
N THR A 170 -10.02 12.29 7.12
CA THR A 170 -9.41 13.63 6.99
C THR A 170 -10.04 14.32 5.79
N PRO A 171 -10.82 15.39 6.02
CA PRO A 171 -11.32 16.23 4.95
C PRO A 171 -10.18 16.84 4.13
N PHE A 172 -10.52 17.40 2.97
CA PHE A 172 -9.57 18.10 2.11
C PHE A 172 -8.68 19.06 2.92
N VAL A 173 -7.38 18.81 2.88
CA VAL A 173 -6.36 19.57 3.61
C VAL A 173 -5.07 19.62 2.82
N THR A 174 -4.35 20.74 2.93
CA THR A 174 -2.98 20.87 2.42
C THR A 174 -1.99 20.56 3.54
N LEU A 175 -1.05 19.66 3.26
CA LEU A 175 0.01 19.22 4.17
C LEU A 175 1.35 19.78 3.70
N ASP A 176 2.05 20.43 4.62
CA ASP A 176 3.39 20.95 4.37
C ASP A 176 4.45 19.89 4.71
N THR A 177 5.41 19.70 3.81
CA THR A 177 6.62 18.90 4.08
C THR A 177 7.83 19.84 4.11
N PRO A 178 8.54 19.98 5.25
CA PRO A 178 9.67 20.90 5.35
C PRO A 178 10.72 20.69 4.24
N GLY A 179 10.94 21.73 3.43
CA GLY A 179 11.91 21.71 2.33
C GLY A 179 11.45 20.97 1.08
N LYS A 180 10.17 20.57 0.99
CA LYS A 180 9.58 19.94 -0.20
C LYS A 180 8.23 20.60 -0.55
N ALA A 181 7.62 20.17 -1.66
CA ALA A 181 6.30 20.65 -2.08
C ALA A 181 5.22 20.28 -1.06
N SER A 182 4.26 21.19 -0.85
CA SER A 182 3.05 20.91 -0.08
C SER A 182 2.06 20.14 -0.95
N VAL A 183 1.38 19.15 -0.37
CA VAL A 183 0.42 18.30 -1.09
C VAL A 183 -0.98 18.46 -0.52
N SER A 184 -2.01 18.39 -1.37
CA SER A 184 -3.40 18.35 -0.91
C SER A 184 -3.90 16.91 -0.86
N VAL A 185 -4.58 16.54 0.22
CA VAL A 185 -5.07 15.17 0.44
C VAL A 185 -6.51 15.14 0.92
N VAL A 186 -7.19 14.02 0.69
CA VAL A 186 -8.40 13.58 1.40
C VAL A 186 -8.16 12.15 1.85
N ILE A 187 -8.49 11.83 3.11
CA ILE A 187 -8.35 10.47 3.65
C ILE A 187 -9.73 9.89 3.96
N PHE A 188 -10.00 8.72 3.41
CA PHE A 188 -11.24 7.97 3.57
C PHE A 188 -11.01 6.71 4.41
N ALA A 189 -12.10 6.14 4.91
CA ALA A 189 -12.16 4.74 5.29
C ALA A 189 -13.23 4.04 4.43
N ASP A 190 -12.91 2.86 3.89
CA ASP A 190 -13.90 2.09 3.12
C ASP A 190 -14.96 1.43 4.03
N SER A 191 -15.80 0.56 3.46
CA SER A 191 -16.86 -0.15 4.21
C SER A 191 -16.33 -1.03 5.33
N ASP A 192 -15.06 -1.42 5.26
CA ASP A 192 -14.41 -2.35 6.16
C ASP A 192 -13.43 -1.65 7.10
N GLY A 193 -13.19 -0.34 6.92
CA GLY A 193 -12.32 0.46 7.77
C GLY A 193 -10.90 0.63 7.23
N HIS A 194 -10.58 0.11 6.04
CA HIS A 194 -9.28 0.31 5.41
C HIS A 194 -9.07 1.78 5.10
N GLU A 195 -7.89 2.32 5.42
CA GLU A 195 -7.59 3.73 5.14
C GLU A 195 -7.12 3.94 3.71
N ILE A 196 -7.59 5.02 3.08
CA ILE A 196 -7.24 5.41 1.71
C ILE A 196 -6.84 6.88 1.70
N CYS A 197 -5.66 7.20 1.17
CA CYS A 197 -5.26 8.57 0.88
C CYS A 197 -5.41 8.88 -0.61
N PHE A 198 -6.25 9.85 -0.97
CA PHE A 198 -6.19 10.47 -2.29
C PHE A 198 -5.35 11.73 -2.18
N VAL A 199 -4.29 11.82 -2.97
CA VAL A 199 -3.35 12.96 -2.98
C VAL A 199 -3.35 13.64 -4.35
N GLY A 200 -3.16 14.96 -4.37
CA GLY A 200 -3.05 15.72 -5.62
C GLY A 200 -1.82 15.31 -6.42
N ASP A 201 -2.02 14.80 -7.64
CA ASP A 201 -0.96 14.21 -8.47
C ASP A 201 0.15 15.18 -8.79
N LYS A 202 -0.20 16.40 -9.23
CA LYS A 202 0.80 17.39 -9.63
C LYS A 202 1.79 17.69 -8.50
N GLU A 203 1.26 17.99 -7.31
CA GLU A 203 2.08 18.31 -6.14
C GLU A 203 2.81 17.07 -5.60
N PHE A 204 2.18 15.89 -5.69
CA PHE A 204 2.80 14.64 -5.29
C PHE A 204 4.05 14.35 -6.11
N ARG A 205 4.01 14.54 -7.44
CA ARG A 205 5.18 14.38 -8.32
C ARG A 205 6.34 15.28 -7.90
N GLU A 206 6.06 16.52 -7.49
CA GLU A 206 7.10 17.42 -6.98
C GLU A 206 7.65 16.97 -5.62
N LEU A 207 6.80 16.40 -4.75
CA LEU A 207 7.18 15.88 -3.43
C LEU A 207 8.02 14.59 -3.49
N SER A 208 7.66 13.69 -4.40
CA SER A 208 8.17 12.30 -4.51
C SER A 208 9.40 12.16 -5.43
N GLN A 209 10.05 13.27 -5.74
CA GLN A 209 11.29 13.26 -6.53
C GLN A 209 12.34 12.36 -5.89
N PHE A 210 12.97 11.52 -6.72
CA PHE A 210 13.98 10.56 -6.29
C PHE A 210 15.17 11.26 -5.60
N ASP A 211 15.48 10.85 -4.38
CA ASP A 211 16.66 11.34 -3.65
C ASP A 211 17.83 10.35 -3.84
N PRO A 212 18.90 10.72 -4.56
CA PRO A 212 20.06 9.86 -4.75
C PRO A 212 20.84 9.60 -3.45
N ASN A 213 20.56 10.34 -2.37
CA ASN A 213 21.16 10.13 -1.05
C ASN A 213 20.25 9.33 -0.10
N ALA A 214 19.08 8.86 -0.54
CA ALA A 214 18.09 8.23 0.33
C ALA A 214 18.66 7.05 1.14
N GLU A 215 19.41 6.16 0.48
CA GLU A 215 20.05 5.00 1.12
C GLU A 215 21.05 5.43 2.21
N LYS A 216 21.92 6.40 1.90
CA LYS A 216 22.86 6.96 2.86
C LYS A 216 22.16 7.64 4.05
N GLN A 217 21.02 8.29 3.82
CA GLN A 217 20.24 8.87 4.92
C GLN A 217 19.60 7.77 5.78
N LEU A 218 19.04 6.72 5.17
CA LEU A 218 18.48 5.58 5.87
C LEU A 218 19.51 4.95 6.81
N ASP A 219 20.69 4.58 6.30
CA ASP A 219 21.79 4.01 7.09
C ASP A 219 22.20 4.91 8.27
N LYS A 220 22.33 6.21 8.00
CA LYS A 220 22.67 7.19 9.03
C LYS A 220 21.62 7.23 10.15
N TYR A 221 20.33 7.11 9.83
CA TYR A 221 19.27 7.13 10.84
C TYR A 221 19.14 5.80 11.58
N ILE A 222 19.41 4.66 10.94
CA ILE A 222 19.52 3.35 11.61
C ILE A 222 20.60 3.41 12.70
N VAL A 223 21.83 3.84 12.36
CA VAL A 223 22.94 3.97 13.33
C VAL A 223 22.61 4.94 14.46
N LYS A 224 21.92 6.06 14.15
CA LYS A 224 21.48 7.02 15.17
C LYS A 224 20.46 6.42 16.12
N ASP A 225 19.53 5.61 15.63
CA ASP A 225 18.53 4.97 16.47
C ASP A 225 19.15 3.90 17.39
N GLU A 226 20.08 3.10 16.88
CA GLU A 226 20.86 2.17 17.71
C GLU A 226 21.58 2.91 18.85
N ALA A 227 22.23 4.03 18.54
CA ALA A 227 22.88 4.86 19.55
C ALA A 227 21.89 5.49 20.55
N ARG A 228 20.65 5.77 20.14
CA ARG A 228 19.57 6.21 21.05
C ARG A 228 19.15 5.08 21.99
N LYS A 229 18.94 3.86 21.47
CA LYS A 229 18.56 2.68 22.25
C LYS A 229 19.57 2.31 23.32
N LEU A 230 20.87 2.59 23.11
CA LEU A 230 21.92 2.37 24.12
C LEU A 230 21.94 3.41 25.26
N LYS A 231 21.27 4.55 25.12
CA LYS A 231 21.26 5.65 26.11
C LYS A 231 20.05 5.63 27.05
N ASN A 232 19.02 4.84 26.72
CA ASN A 232 17.81 4.65 27.50
C ASN A 232 17.84 3.29 28.20
#